data_AF-A0A562N0T5-F1
#
_entry.id   AF-A0A562N0T5-F1
#
_cell.length_a   1.000
_cell.length_b   1.000
_cell.length_c   1.000
_cell.angle_alpha   90.00
_cell.angle_beta   90.00
_cell.angle_gamma   90.00
#
_symmetry.space_group_name_H-M   'P 1'
#
loop_
_entity.id
_entity.type
_entity.pdbx_description
1 polymer ?
#
loop_
_entity_poly.entity_id
_entity_poly.type
_entity_poly.pdbx_seq_one_letter_code
_entity_poly.pdbx_strand_id
1 'polypeptide(L)'
;MGCYLIIFVIGPFCSKAQENLKFDDNFNLWNIQKGQSATVFATKAYVRAQPSLKAAIVDSLSVGNVVTITSAPFKGNTLKNFYAPWHQISYFEGSIKKSGFIWLGLLALGKQTASDGSQYIYGFERFTKSINEQEQDHFSTVVKLLDAKGNFLAEHTFPFAYSEQTFSQSKLLPAMGLQNVKQIIRIEFLGEACGIPSEYNYVAWTGQRLVDLPSRYSVSDAGVFYYDEKILFPSEHGKNNQIIYKYIEEGEAIDDDAENPNFKITKKSEEFLWNGNSFEKLSTAK
;
A
#
# COMPACT_ATOMS: atom_id res chain seq x y z
N MET A 1 55.73 -12.02 -33.44
CA MET A 1 54.33 -12.24 -33.83
C MET A 1 53.50 -12.17 -32.55
N GLY A 2 53.16 -10.95 -32.11
CA GLY A 2 52.51 -10.71 -30.82
C GLY A 2 51.01 -10.58 -31.02
N CYS A 3 50.24 -11.50 -30.44
CA CYS A 3 48.79 -11.52 -30.48
C CYS A 3 48.27 -10.53 -29.42
N TYR A 4 47.65 -9.43 -29.83
CA TYR A 4 46.97 -8.51 -28.91
C TYR A 4 45.54 -9.00 -28.67
N LEU A 5 45.29 -9.42 -27.44
CA LEU A 5 43.97 -9.78 -26.92
C LEU A 5 43.14 -8.49 -26.74
N ILE A 6 42.08 -8.33 -27.54
CA ILE A 6 41.11 -7.25 -27.36
C ILE A 6 40.15 -7.67 -26.25
N ILE A 7 40.22 -6.99 -25.11
CA ILE A 7 39.25 -7.14 -24.02
C ILE A 7 38.02 -6.29 -24.38
N PHE A 8 36.90 -6.95 -24.69
CA PHE A 8 35.60 -6.32 -24.83
C PHE A 8 35.07 -6.00 -23.43
N VAL A 9 35.10 -4.73 -23.03
CA VAL A 9 34.41 -4.25 -21.83
C VAL A 9 32.92 -4.19 -22.16
N ILE A 10 32.19 -5.24 -21.80
CA ILE A 10 30.73 -5.23 -21.82
C ILE A 10 30.29 -4.43 -20.59
N GLY A 11 30.01 -3.15 -20.78
CA GLY A 11 29.35 -2.34 -19.75
C GLY A 11 27.95 -2.91 -19.46
N PRO A 12 27.45 -2.80 -18.21
CA PRO A 12 26.13 -3.29 -17.87
C PRO A 12 25.09 -2.57 -18.72
N PHE A 13 24.44 -3.33 -19.59
CA PHE A 13 23.23 -2.91 -20.29
C PHE A 13 22.17 -2.62 -19.20
N CYS A 14 21.94 -1.35 -18.93
CA CYS A 14 20.74 -0.91 -18.22
C CYS A 14 19.55 -1.15 -19.15
N SER A 15 19.02 -2.37 -19.13
CA SER A 15 17.72 -2.67 -19.73
C SER A 15 16.68 -1.82 -19.02
N LYS A 16 16.05 -0.90 -19.77
CA LYS A 16 14.88 -0.16 -19.31
C LYS A 16 13.75 -1.16 -19.00
N ALA A 17 13.59 -1.55 -17.75
CA ALA A 17 12.39 -2.24 -17.27
C ALA A 17 11.24 -1.22 -17.17
N GLN A 18 10.74 -0.74 -18.31
CA GLN A 18 9.62 0.20 -18.41
C GLN A 18 8.36 -0.52 -18.92
N GLU A 19 7.82 -1.47 -18.16
CA GLU A 19 6.45 -2.03 -18.35
C GLU A 19 5.78 -2.49 -17.02
N ASN A 20 6.12 -1.90 -15.87
CA ASN A 20 5.93 -2.59 -14.58
C ASN A 20 4.65 -2.24 -13.79
N LEU A 21 3.54 -1.88 -14.44
CA LEU A 21 2.21 -1.94 -13.79
C LEU A 21 1.33 -2.98 -14.51
N LYS A 22 1.30 -4.20 -13.96
CA LYS A 22 0.64 -5.37 -14.56
C LYS A 22 -0.78 -5.63 -14.04
N PHE A 23 -1.49 -4.61 -13.56
CA PHE A 23 -2.88 -4.84 -13.15
C PHE A 23 -3.71 -5.20 -14.37
N ASP A 24 -4.37 -6.35 -14.30
CA ASP A 24 -5.23 -6.87 -15.34
C ASP A 24 -6.53 -7.45 -14.73
N ASP A 25 -7.28 -8.20 -15.55
CA ASP A 25 -8.54 -8.79 -15.11
C ASP A 25 -8.36 -9.87 -14.03
N ASN A 26 -7.23 -10.58 -14.04
CA ASN A 26 -6.93 -11.73 -13.19
C ASN A 26 -5.99 -11.39 -12.03
N PHE A 27 -5.19 -10.33 -12.15
CA PHE A 27 -4.20 -9.94 -11.16
C PHE A 27 -4.34 -8.47 -10.74
N ASN A 28 -4.55 -8.23 -9.45
CA ASN A 28 -4.60 -6.92 -8.81
C ASN A 28 -4.49 -7.04 -7.29
N LEU A 29 -4.26 -5.93 -6.59
CA LEU A 29 -4.10 -5.91 -5.13
C LEU A 29 -5.39 -6.01 -4.30
N TRP A 30 -6.59 -5.93 -4.92
CA TRP A 30 -7.84 -6.11 -4.18
C TRP A 30 -8.07 -7.57 -3.80
N ASN A 31 -7.56 -8.50 -4.61
CA ASN A 31 -7.71 -9.95 -4.42
C ASN A 31 -9.15 -10.38 -4.09
N ILE A 32 -10.15 -9.67 -4.65
CA ILE A 32 -11.56 -9.87 -4.33
C ILE A 32 -12.19 -10.93 -5.23
N GLN A 33 -13.02 -11.79 -4.63
CA GLN A 33 -13.66 -12.91 -5.31
C GLN A 33 -15.19 -12.82 -5.27
N LYS A 34 -15.84 -13.54 -6.19
CA LYS A 34 -17.30 -13.68 -6.20
C LYS A 34 -17.80 -14.20 -4.84
N GLY A 35 -18.83 -13.55 -4.33
CA GLY A 35 -19.44 -13.84 -3.03
C GLY A 35 -18.91 -12.96 -1.89
N GLN A 36 -17.75 -12.33 -2.06
CA GLN A 36 -17.19 -11.46 -1.03
C GLN A 36 -17.86 -10.08 -1.01
N SER A 37 -17.82 -9.44 0.16
CA SER A 37 -18.28 -8.07 0.33
C SER A 37 -17.13 -7.09 0.10
N ALA A 38 -17.41 -5.97 -0.55
CA ALA A 38 -16.48 -4.87 -0.76
C ALA A 38 -17.07 -3.57 -0.19
N THR A 39 -16.20 -2.65 0.20
CA THR A 39 -16.62 -1.31 0.65
C THR A 39 -16.30 -0.30 -0.44
N VAL A 40 -17.25 0.58 -0.77
CA VAL A 40 -17.04 1.68 -1.70
C VAL A 40 -16.02 2.66 -1.10
N PHE A 41 -14.97 2.94 -1.85
CA PHE A 41 -13.88 3.82 -1.46
C PHE A 41 -14.02 5.23 -2.07
N ALA A 42 -14.49 5.30 -3.32
CA ALA A 42 -14.74 6.58 -3.96
C ALA A 42 -15.83 7.37 -3.22
N THR A 43 -15.69 8.70 -3.13
CA THR A 43 -16.72 9.57 -2.53
C THR A 43 -18.07 9.38 -3.22
N LYS A 44 -18.03 9.17 -4.54
CA LYS A 44 -19.17 8.76 -5.36
C LYS A 44 -18.73 7.69 -6.35
N ALA A 45 -19.34 6.52 -6.31
CA ALA A 45 -19.10 5.41 -7.20
C ALA A 45 -20.30 5.15 -8.10
N TYR A 46 -20.13 5.30 -9.42
CA TYR A 46 -21.20 5.04 -10.37
C TYR A 46 -21.40 3.54 -10.60
N VAL A 47 -22.65 3.10 -10.50
CA VAL A 47 -23.09 1.77 -10.90
C VAL A 47 -23.62 1.85 -12.32
N ARG A 48 -23.15 0.97 -13.20
CA ARG A 48 -23.50 0.98 -14.62
C ARG A 48 -24.32 -0.24 -15.03
N ALA A 49 -25.09 -0.09 -16.10
CA ALA A 49 -25.89 -1.17 -16.66
C ALA A 49 -25.06 -2.32 -17.26
N GLN A 50 -23.84 -2.02 -17.71
CA GLN A 50 -22.90 -2.94 -18.37
C GLN A 50 -21.46 -2.61 -17.93
N PRO A 51 -20.50 -3.56 -18.02
CA PRO A 51 -19.10 -3.38 -17.60
C PRO A 51 -18.32 -2.50 -18.60
N SER A 52 -18.70 -1.22 -18.70
CA SER A 52 -18.11 -0.29 -19.66
C SER A 52 -18.34 1.16 -19.25
N LEU A 53 -17.33 2.01 -19.47
CA LEU A 53 -17.45 3.46 -19.28
C LEU A 53 -18.49 4.14 -20.18
N LYS A 54 -18.86 3.50 -21.30
CA LYS A 54 -19.88 4.01 -22.22
C LYS A 54 -21.31 3.58 -21.84
N ALA A 55 -21.45 2.64 -20.91
CA ALA A 55 -22.75 2.15 -20.49
C ALA A 55 -23.51 3.18 -19.66
N ALA A 56 -24.85 3.15 -19.72
CA ALA A 56 -25.69 4.02 -18.89
C ALA A 56 -25.38 3.84 -17.40
N ILE A 57 -25.36 4.96 -16.67
CA ILE A 57 -25.31 4.98 -15.20
C ILE A 57 -26.73 4.66 -14.73
N VAL A 58 -26.85 3.63 -13.90
CA VAL A 58 -28.15 3.17 -13.35
C VAL A 58 -28.30 3.53 -11.88
N ASP A 59 -27.20 3.79 -11.18
CA ASP A 59 -27.20 4.24 -9.79
C ASP A 59 -25.86 4.89 -9.40
N SER A 60 -25.77 5.40 -8.18
CA SER A 60 -24.51 5.78 -7.55
C SER A 60 -24.48 5.46 -6.06
N LEU A 61 -23.33 4.98 -5.59
CA LEU A 61 -23.06 4.67 -4.19
C LEU A 61 -22.09 5.69 -3.59
N SER A 62 -22.24 5.95 -2.30
CA SER A 62 -21.34 6.81 -1.54
C SER A 62 -20.23 6.00 -0.86
N VAL A 63 -19.15 6.67 -0.48
CA VAL A 63 -18.08 6.08 0.34
C VAL A 63 -18.66 5.35 1.57
N GLY A 64 -18.10 4.19 1.90
CA GLY A 64 -18.55 3.37 3.02
C GLY A 64 -19.73 2.45 2.71
N ASN A 65 -20.47 2.64 1.61
CA ASN A 65 -21.49 1.69 1.20
C ASN A 65 -20.87 0.31 0.95
N VAL A 66 -21.58 -0.75 1.35
CA VAL A 66 -21.14 -2.14 1.20
C VAL A 66 -21.87 -2.77 0.03
N VAL A 67 -21.13 -3.48 -0.81
CA VAL A 67 -21.64 -4.22 -1.97
C VAL A 67 -21.17 -5.67 -1.89
N THR A 68 -21.92 -6.59 -2.48
CA THR A 68 -21.47 -7.98 -2.69
C THR A 68 -21.01 -8.13 -4.14
N ILE A 69 -19.82 -8.69 -4.35
CA ILE A 69 -19.33 -9.07 -5.67
C ILE A 69 -20.10 -10.32 -6.15
N THR A 70 -20.75 -10.26 -7.30
CA THR A 70 -21.61 -11.35 -7.79
C THR A 70 -21.07 -12.06 -9.04
N SER A 71 -19.94 -11.60 -9.59
CA SER A 71 -19.33 -12.18 -10.79
C SER A 71 -17.80 -12.35 -10.66
N ALA A 72 -17.26 -13.18 -11.55
CA ALA A 72 -15.86 -13.09 -11.98
C ALA A 72 -15.57 -11.70 -12.60
N PRO A 73 -14.29 -11.30 -12.71
CA PRO A 73 -13.92 -10.06 -13.38
C PRO A 73 -14.33 -10.06 -14.85
N PHE A 74 -14.81 -8.92 -15.33
CA PHE A 74 -15.00 -8.60 -16.74
C PHE A 74 -13.91 -7.65 -17.19
N LYS A 75 -13.63 -7.66 -18.51
CA LYS A 75 -12.65 -6.76 -19.13
C LYS A 75 -12.76 -5.33 -18.61
N GLY A 76 -11.69 -4.89 -17.99
CA GLY A 76 -11.54 -3.59 -17.36
C GLY A 76 -11.39 -2.41 -18.31
N ASN A 77 -11.19 -1.26 -17.66
CA ASN A 77 -10.80 -0.01 -18.31
C ASN A 77 -9.72 0.67 -17.47
N THR A 78 -8.98 1.56 -18.12
CA THR A 78 -8.06 2.48 -17.44
C THR A 78 -8.82 3.73 -17.03
N LEU A 79 -8.85 4.01 -15.73
CA LEU A 79 -9.31 5.28 -15.15
C LEU A 79 -8.31 5.74 -14.11
N LYS A 80 -8.22 7.07 -13.91
CA LYS A 80 -7.29 7.65 -12.94
C LYS A 80 -5.85 7.12 -13.11
N ASN A 81 -5.48 6.88 -14.38
CA ASN A 81 -4.19 6.36 -14.85
C ASN A 81 -3.81 4.92 -14.45
N PHE A 82 -4.75 4.10 -13.96
CA PHE A 82 -4.48 2.67 -13.75
C PHE A 82 -5.62 1.80 -14.28
N TYR A 83 -5.28 0.55 -14.60
CA TYR A 83 -6.23 -0.45 -15.04
C TYR A 83 -6.94 -1.08 -13.84
N ALA A 84 -8.24 -1.32 -13.98
CA ALA A 84 -8.95 -2.25 -13.10
C ALA A 84 -10.11 -2.93 -13.84
N PRO A 85 -10.45 -4.18 -13.49
CA PRO A 85 -11.59 -4.89 -14.05
C PRO A 85 -12.94 -4.32 -13.61
N TRP A 86 -13.99 -4.74 -14.30
CA TRP A 86 -15.35 -4.53 -13.84
C TRP A 86 -15.86 -5.78 -13.13
N HIS A 87 -16.69 -5.58 -12.12
CA HIS A 87 -17.46 -6.66 -11.50
C HIS A 87 -18.94 -6.33 -11.51
N GLN A 88 -19.77 -7.35 -11.68
CA GLN A 88 -21.17 -7.25 -11.30
C GLN A 88 -21.26 -7.26 -9.77
N ILE A 89 -22.10 -6.37 -9.25
CA ILE A 89 -22.37 -6.23 -7.82
C ILE A 89 -23.86 -6.29 -7.53
N SER A 90 -24.18 -6.64 -6.29
CA SER A 90 -25.49 -6.39 -5.70
C SER A 90 -25.36 -5.63 -4.39
N TYR A 91 -26.36 -4.82 -4.08
CA TYR A 91 -26.41 -3.99 -2.88
C TYR A 91 -27.86 -3.70 -2.52
N PHE A 92 -28.09 -3.16 -1.33
CA PHE A 92 -29.41 -2.77 -0.86
C PHE A 92 -29.52 -1.25 -0.80
N GLU A 93 -30.62 -0.72 -1.33
CA GLU A 93 -31.08 0.62 -1.06
C GLU A 93 -32.38 0.49 -0.25
N GLY A 94 -32.29 0.75 1.06
CA GLY A 94 -33.34 0.38 1.99
C GLY A 94 -33.60 -1.14 1.96
N SER A 95 -34.83 -1.55 1.63
CA SER A 95 -35.22 -2.95 1.49
C SER A 95 -35.09 -3.50 0.07
N ILE A 96 -34.73 -2.66 -0.92
CA ILE A 96 -34.69 -3.03 -2.32
C ILE A 96 -33.30 -3.52 -2.68
N LYS A 97 -33.20 -4.78 -3.13
CA LYS A 97 -31.97 -5.31 -3.70
C LYS A 97 -31.80 -4.80 -5.12
N LYS A 98 -30.69 -4.09 -5.36
CA LYS A 98 -30.28 -3.57 -6.67
C LYS A 98 -29.04 -4.31 -7.16
N SER A 99 -28.77 -4.20 -8.45
CA SER A 99 -27.58 -4.78 -9.09
C SER A 99 -27.09 -3.92 -10.25
N GLY A 100 -25.82 -4.06 -10.58
CA GLY A 100 -25.21 -3.45 -11.76
C GLY A 100 -23.72 -3.74 -11.79
N PHE A 101 -22.96 -2.94 -12.53
CA PHE A 101 -21.52 -3.11 -12.68
C PHE A 101 -20.76 -1.95 -12.05
N ILE A 102 -19.67 -2.27 -11.37
CA ILE A 102 -18.75 -1.29 -10.77
C ILE A 102 -17.33 -1.55 -11.26
N TRP A 103 -16.59 -0.47 -11.49
CA TRP A 103 -15.16 -0.53 -11.78
C TRP A 103 -14.41 -0.77 -10.47
N LEU A 104 -13.56 -1.81 -10.43
CA LEU A 104 -12.94 -2.30 -9.19
C LEU A 104 -12.16 -1.20 -8.45
N GLY A 105 -11.50 -0.28 -9.17
CA GLY A 105 -10.76 0.82 -8.56
C GLY A 105 -11.61 1.88 -7.84
N LEU A 106 -12.94 1.74 -7.78
CA LEU A 106 -13.83 2.54 -6.91
C LEU A 106 -14.05 1.91 -5.53
N LEU A 107 -13.59 0.67 -5.32
CA LEU A 107 -13.71 -0.08 -4.08
C LEU A 107 -12.42 0.03 -3.25
N ALA A 108 -12.54 -0.15 -1.93
CA ALA A 108 -11.40 -0.15 -1.03
C ALA A 108 -10.56 -1.42 -1.22
N LEU A 109 -9.24 -1.29 -1.09
CA LEU A 109 -8.32 -2.43 -0.98
C LEU A 109 -8.54 -3.18 0.34
N GLY A 110 -8.83 -2.43 1.41
CA GLY A 110 -9.13 -3.02 2.70
C GLY A 110 -9.87 -2.07 3.63
N LYS A 111 -10.43 -2.65 4.69
CA LYS A 111 -11.17 -1.97 5.73
C LYS A 111 -10.83 -2.54 7.10
N GLN A 112 -10.69 -1.67 8.08
CA GLN A 112 -10.67 -2.03 9.50
C GLN A 112 -11.74 -1.25 10.25
N THR A 113 -12.32 -1.86 11.29
CA THR A 113 -13.32 -1.22 12.15
C THR A 113 -12.75 -1.12 13.56
N ALA A 114 -12.72 0.10 14.11
CA ALA A 114 -12.31 0.35 15.48
C ALA A 114 -13.39 -0.07 16.48
N SER A 115 -13.04 -0.14 17.76
CA SER A 115 -13.96 -0.52 18.83
C SER A 115 -15.13 0.45 19.01
N ASP A 116 -14.95 1.72 18.64
CA ASP A 116 -16.01 2.74 18.65
C ASP A 116 -16.92 2.69 17.41
N GLY A 117 -16.70 1.73 16.50
CA GLY A 117 -17.44 1.56 15.25
C GLY A 117 -16.91 2.39 14.07
N SER A 118 -15.93 3.27 14.28
CA SER A 118 -15.32 4.04 13.20
C SER A 118 -14.60 3.12 12.21
N GLN A 119 -14.65 3.47 10.93
CA GLN A 119 -14.11 2.65 9.85
C GLN A 119 -12.91 3.33 9.20
N TYR A 120 -11.80 2.61 9.13
CA TYR A 120 -10.62 2.98 8.37
C TYR A 120 -10.63 2.19 7.07
N ILE A 121 -10.80 2.88 5.95
CA ILE A 121 -10.74 2.27 4.62
C ILE A 121 -9.55 2.85 3.86
N TYR A 122 -8.93 2.05 3.01
CA TYR A 122 -7.86 2.55 2.15
C TYR A 122 -7.97 2.00 0.73
N GLY A 123 -7.43 2.76 -0.22
CA GLY A 123 -7.50 2.43 -1.64
C GLY A 123 -6.64 3.39 -2.48
N PHE A 124 -6.63 3.17 -3.79
CA PHE A 124 -5.90 4.01 -4.72
C PHE A 124 -6.79 5.12 -5.27
N GLU A 125 -6.30 6.36 -5.16
CA GLU A 125 -6.97 7.51 -5.79
C GLU A 125 -6.55 7.66 -7.24
N ARG A 126 -5.26 7.52 -7.57
CA ARG A 126 -4.76 7.59 -8.95
C ARG A 126 -3.37 6.97 -9.03
N PHE A 127 -2.93 6.68 -10.25
CA PHE A 127 -1.54 6.43 -10.54
C PHE A 127 -0.87 7.70 -11.09
N THR A 128 0.30 8.02 -10.58
CA THR A 128 1.09 9.19 -10.97
C THR A 128 2.38 8.69 -11.59
N LYS A 129 2.60 9.08 -12.84
CA LYS A 129 3.90 8.92 -13.48
C LYS A 129 4.82 10.05 -13.04
N SER A 130 6.02 9.70 -12.64
CA SER A 130 7.04 10.67 -12.28
C SER A 130 7.46 11.49 -13.48
N ILE A 131 7.68 12.78 -13.24
CA ILE A 131 8.11 13.72 -14.27
C ILE A 131 9.64 13.69 -14.43
N ASN A 132 10.36 13.31 -13.36
CA ASN A 132 11.82 13.31 -13.29
C ASN A 132 12.35 11.94 -12.84
N GLU A 133 13.57 11.58 -13.24
CA GLU A 133 14.22 10.28 -12.93
C GLU A 133 14.47 10.03 -11.44
N GLN A 134 14.33 11.06 -10.60
CA GLN A 134 14.54 10.97 -9.14
C GLN A 134 13.30 10.52 -8.38
N GLU A 135 12.11 10.60 -8.99
CA GLU A 135 10.86 10.18 -8.38
C GLU A 135 10.41 8.85 -8.98
N GLN A 136 9.89 7.93 -8.17
CA GLN A 136 9.31 6.68 -8.67
C GLN A 136 7.82 6.84 -8.99
N ASP A 137 7.40 6.23 -10.09
CA ASP A 137 5.99 6.07 -10.42
C ASP A 137 5.27 5.43 -9.23
N HIS A 138 4.10 5.96 -8.88
CA HIS A 138 3.43 5.55 -7.65
C HIS A 138 1.92 5.67 -7.74
N PHE A 139 1.23 4.87 -6.93
CA PHE A 139 -0.14 5.13 -6.56
C PHE A 139 -0.22 6.20 -5.49
N SER A 140 -1.13 7.16 -5.65
CA SER A 140 -1.62 7.97 -4.55
C SER A 140 -2.55 7.10 -3.70
N THR A 141 -2.02 6.51 -2.64
CA THR A 141 -2.77 5.68 -1.69
C THR A 141 -3.41 6.58 -0.65
N VAL A 142 -4.69 6.37 -0.40
CA VAL A 142 -5.46 7.23 0.50
C VAL A 142 -6.10 6.39 1.58
N VAL A 143 -6.00 6.87 2.81
CA VAL A 143 -6.77 6.37 3.96
C VAL A 143 -7.93 7.33 4.19
N LYS A 144 -9.13 6.80 4.33
CA LYS A 144 -10.32 7.56 4.76
C LYS A 144 -10.81 7.02 6.09
N LEU A 145 -11.17 7.93 6.98
CA LEU A 145 -11.81 7.64 8.25
C LEU A 145 -13.29 8.03 8.16
N LEU A 146 -14.16 7.06 8.47
CA LEU A 146 -15.59 7.27 8.63
C LEU A 146 -15.98 7.05 10.09
N ASP A 147 -16.94 7.81 10.59
CA ASP A 147 -17.53 7.56 11.91
C ASP A 147 -18.40 6.27 11.91
N ALA A 148 -18.90 5.88 13.08
CA ALA A 148 -19.77 4.71 13.24
C ALA A 148 -21.10 4.79 12.45
N LYS A 149 -21.51 5.98 12.00
CA LYS A 149 -22.69 6.21 11.17
C LYS A 149 -22.35 6.26 9.67
N GLY A 150 -21.08 6.13 9.31
CA GLY A 150 -20.59 6.20 7.94
C GLY A 150 -20.33 7.62 7.42
N ASN A 151 -20.35 8.65 8.28
CA ASN A 151 -20.00 10.00 7.87
C ASN A 151 -18.49 10.13 7.70
N PHE A 152 -18.07 10.82 6.64
CA PHE A 152 -16.66 11.13 6.43
C PHE A 152 -16.10 12.05 7.51
N LEU A 153 -14.95 11.69 8.08
CA LEU A 153 -14.27 12.47 9.13
C LEU A 153 -12.96 13.08 8.63
N ALA A 154 -12.11 12.28 7.98
CA ALA A 154 -10.79 12.70 7.55
C ALA A 154 -10.26 11.80 6.44
N GLU A 155 -9.29 12.30 5.68
CA GLU A 155 -8.48 11.50 4.79
C GLU A 155 -7.01 11.93 4.84
N HIS A 156 -6.13 11.02 4.43
CA HIS A 156 -4.71 11.28 4.26
C HIS A 156 -4.17 10.49 3.07
N THR A 157 -3.24 11.09 2.33
CA THR A 157 -2.66 10.51 1.11
C THR A 157 -1.18 10.31 1.29
N PHE A 158 -0.68 9.13 0.90
CA PHE A 158 0.74 8.81 0.83
C PHE A 158 1.07 8.07 -0.48
N PRO A 159 2.31 8.19 -1.00
CA PRO A 159 2.71 7.49 -2.20
C PRO A 159 2.99 6.00 -1.91
N PHE A 160 2.60 5.12 -2.83
CA PHE A 160 3.00 3.71 -2.84
C PHE A 160 3.62 3.38 -4.20
N ALA A 161 4.92 3.10 -4.22
CA ALA A 161 5.65 2.73 -5.41
C ALA A 161 5.46 1.23 -5.66
N TYR A 162 4.57 0.88 -6.58
CA TYR A 162 4.32 -0.53 -6.90
C TYR A 162 5.56 -1.18 -7.49
N SER A 163 6.00 -2.27 -6.88
CA SER A 163 7.19 -3.05 -7.23
C SER A 163 6.84 -4.54 -7.20
N GLU A 164 5.78 -4.94 -7.92
CA GLU A 164 5.33 -6.34 -8.06
C GLU A 164 4.77 -7.00 -6.80
N GLN A 165 4.37 -6.23 -5.78
CA GLN A 165 3.64 -6.77 -4.63
C GLN A 165 2.33 -7.46 -5.05
N THR A 166 1.99 -8.55 -4.39
CA THR A 166 0.85 -9.41 -4.77
C THR A 166 -0.32 -9.30 -3.79
N PHE A 167 -0.08 -8.81 -2.57
CA PHE A 167 -1.10 -8.69 -1.53
C PHE A 167 -1.12 -7.30 -0.91
N SER A 168 -2.32 -6.87 -0.52
CA SER A 168 -2.48 -5.77 0.41
C SER A 168 -3.29 -6.22 1.62
N GLN A 169 -2.85 -5.80 2.80
CA GLN A 169 -3.59 -6.02 4.04
C GLN A 169 -3.44 -4.83 4.98
N SER A 170 -4.20 -4.84 6.07
CA SER A 170 -4.13 -3.79 7.08
C SER A 170 -4.39 -4.31 8.47
N LYS A 171 -3.91 -3.55 9.46
CA LYS A 171 -4.16 -3.80 10.88
C LYS A 171 -4.37 -2.48 11.61
N LEU A 172 -5.32 -2.47 12.56
CA LEU A 172 -5.42 -1.38 13.53
C LEU A 172 -4.54 -1.67 14.74
N LEU A 173 -3.69 -0.71 15.06
CA LEU A 173 -2.84 -0.69 16.25
C LEU A 173 -3.33 0.41 17.18
N PRO A 174 -3.22 0.24 18.51
CA PRO A 174 -3.58 1.30 19.46
C PRO A 174 -2.63 2.51 19.30
N ALA A 175 -2.67 3.46 20.23
CA ALA A 175 -1.78 4.62 20.23
C ALA A 175 -0.27 4.28 20.26
N MET A 176 0.09 3.03 20.58
CA MET A 176 1.47 2.56 20.69
C MET A 176 2.35 3.44 21.61
N GLY A 177 1.75 4.05 22.62
CA GLY A 177 2.41 4.95 23.57
C GLY A 177 2.70 6.36 23.05
N LEU A 178 2.31 6.69 21.81
CA LEU A 178 2.41 8.04 21.26
C LEU A 178 1.33 8.96 21.86
N GLN A 179 1.74 10.17 22.24
CA GLN A 179 0.81 11.19 22.71
C GLN A 179 -0.06 11.72 21.57
N ASN A 180 -1.31 12.10 21.89
CA ASN A 180 -2.27 12.64 20.91
C ASN A 180 -2.52 11.72 19.71
N VAL A 181 -2.43 10.39 19.90
CA VAL A 181 -2.82 9.38 18.92
C VAL A 181 -3.93 8.54 19.52
N LYS A 182 -5.02 8.36 18.77
CA LYS A 182 -6.13 7.48 19.16
C LYS A 182 -5.92 6.06 18.65
N GLN A 183 -5.55 5.96 17.37
CA GLN A 183 -5.41 4.70 16.66
C GLN A 183 -4.43 4.89 15.51
N ILE A 184 -3.74 3.82 15.12
CA ILE A 184 -2.87 3.78 13.94
C ILE A 184 -3.41 2.70 13.01
N ILE A 185 -3.61 3.03 11.74
CA ILE A 185 -3.78 2.00 10.71
C ILE A 185 -2.42 1.71 10.09
N ARG A 186 -2.00 0.44 10.17
CA ARG A 186 -0.87 -0.09 9.42
C ARG A 186 -1.41 -0.71 8.13
N ILE A 187 -0.88 -0.27 6.99
CA ILE A 187 -1.19 -0.78 5.66
C ILE A 187 0.06 -1.48 5.13
N GLU A 188 -0.13 -2.66 4.58
CA GLU A 188 0.93 -3.53 4.13
C GLU A 188 0.72 -3.83 2.65
N PHE A 189 1.79 -3.71 1.88
CA PHE A 189 1.88 -4.19 0.49
C PHE A 189 2.98 -5.24 0.48
N LEU A 190 2.62 -6.50 0.25
CA LEU A 190 3.51 -7.62 0.50
C LEU A 190 4.05 -8.20 -0.81
N GLY A 191 5.38 -8.35 -0.83
CA GLY A 191 6.10 -9.14 -1.82
C GLY A 191 6.29 -10.56 -1.30
N GLU A 192 5.89 -11.56 -2.09
CA GLU A 192 6.00 -12.98 -1.71
C GLU A 192 7.12 -13.72 -2.45
N ALA A 193 7.89 -13.04 -3.30
CA ALA A 193 8.99 -13.61 -4.06
C ALA A 193 10.32 -12.91 -3.74
N CYS A 194 11.43 -13.62 -4.01
CA CYS A 194 12.77 -13.07 -3.87
C CYS A 194 12.92 -11.75 -4.64
N GLY A 195 13.54 -10.76 -4.01
CA GLY A 195 13.76 -9.43 -4.58
C GLY A 195 12.53 -8.53 -4.62
N ILE A 196 11.33 -9.01 -4.25
CA ILE A 196 10.11 -8.18 -4.18
C ILE A 196 9.97 -7.58 -2.77
N PRO A 197 9.97 -6.24 -2.60
CA PRO A 197 9.89 -5.63 -1.30
C PRO A 197 8.49 -5.72 -0.70
N SER A 198 8.43 -5.98 0.61
CA SER A 198 7.23 -5.75 1.42
C SER A 198 7.31 -4.40 2.11
N GLU A 199 6.29 -3.55 1.92
CA GLU A 199 6.19 -2.22 2.50
C GLU A 199 5.14 -2.15 3.59
N TYR A 200 5.42 -1.38 4.64
CA TYR A 200 4.55 -1.18 5.80
C TYR A 200 4.43 0.32 6.06
N ASN A 201 3.25 0.86 5.77
CA ASN A 201 2.92 2.26 5.92
C ASN A 201 2.01 2.45 7.14
N TYR A 202 2.22 3.52 7.90
CA TYR A 202 1.52 3.76 9.16
C TYR A 202 0.87 5.13 9.11
N VAL A 203 -0.43 5.20 9.35
CA VAL A 203 -1.18 6.44 9.42
C VAL A 203 -1.86 6.54 10.77
N ALA A 204 -1.51 7.57 11.55
CA ALA A 204 -2.04 7.84 12.87
C ALA A 204 -3.27 8.76 12.80
N TRP A 205 -4.33 8.39 13.51
CA TRP A 205 -5.45 9.27 13.80
C TRP A 205 -5.19 10.03 15.10
N THR A 206 -5.03 11.35 15.01
CA THR A 206 -4.77 12.22 16.17
C THR A 206 -6.02 12.62 16.95
N GLY A 207 -7.21 12.28 16.43
CA GLY A 207 -8.48 12.84 16.89
C GLY A 207 -8.91 14.10 16.14
N GLN A 208 -8.01 14.70 15.35
CA GLN A 208 -8.30 15.87 14.51
C GLN A 208 -7.98 15.61 13.04
N ARG A 209 -6.85 14.94 12.77
CA ARG A 209 -6.37 14.62 11.43
C ARG A 209 -5.65 13.28 11.37
N LEU A 210 -5.61 12.70 10.18
CA LEU A 210 -4.77 11.57 9.84
C LEU A 210 -3.38 12.08 9.43
N VAL A 211 -2.31 11.43 9.88
CA VAL A 211 -0.92 11.83 9.60
C VAL A 211 -0.02 10.62 9.45
N ASP A 212 1.03 10.74 8.64
CA ASP A 212 2.04 9.68 8.51
C ASP A 212 2.82 9.47 9.80
N LEU A 213 3.24 8.22 9.98
CA LEU A 213 4.33 7.81 10.85
C LEU A 213 5.44 7.20 9.98
N PRO A 214 6.67 7.03 10.51
CA PRO A 214 7.75 6.42 9.74
C PRO A 214 7.33 5.06 9.17
N SER A 215 7.45 4.91 7.85
CA SER A 215 7.23 3.62 7.16
C SER A 215 8.43 2.70 7.37
N ARG A 216 8.25 1.41 7.06
CA ARG A 216 9.35 0.44 6.98
C ARG A 216 9.17 -0.46 5.77
N TYR A 217 10.25 -1.05 5.29
CA TYR A 217 10.16 -2.11 4.29
C TYR A 217 11.17 -3.23 4.56
N SER A 218 10.97 -4.36 3.89
CA SER A 218 11.87 -5.50 3.94
C SER A 218 11.96 -6.15 2.56
N VAL A 219 13.14 -6.57 2.15
CA VAL A 219 13.38 -7.30 0.90
C VAL A 219 14.52 -8.28 1.10
N SER A 220 14.45 -9.43 0.46
CA SER A 220 15.54 -10.42 0.47
C SER A 220 15.67 -11.10 -0.87
N ASP A 221 16.90 -11.33 -1.28
CA ASP A 221 17.26 -12.25 -2.35
C ASP A 221 17.98 -13.45 -1.73
N ALA A 222 17.38 -14.63 -1.87
CA ALA A 222 17.74 -15.81 -1.11
C ALA A 222 19.20 -16.19 -1.36
N GLY A 223 20.00 -16.15 -0.30
CA GLY A 223 21.43 -16.52 -0.34
C GLY A 223 22.37 -15.40 -0.81
N VAL A 224 21.86 -14.26 -1.28
CA VAL A 224 22.68 -13.16 -1.81
C VAL A 224 22.63 -11.94 -0.91
N PHE A 225 21.42 -11.49 -0.56
CA PHE A 225 21.22 -10.21 0.12
C PHE A 225 19.93 -10.18 0.94
N TYR A 226 19.92 -9.43 2.04
CA TYR A 226 18.68 -8.99 2.66
C TYR A 226 18.79 -7.58 3.24
N TYR A 227 17.65 -6.91 3.29
CA TYR A 227 17.45 -5.64 3.96
C TYR A 227 16.15 -5.70 4.74
N ASP A 228 16.21 -5.43 6.05
CA ASP A 228 15.06 -5.45 6.94
C ASP A 228 15.01 -4.19 7.80
N GLU A 229 13.84 -3.58 7.84
CA GLU A 229 13.55 -2.46 8.72
C GLU A 229 12.49 -2.85 9.76
N LYS A 230 12.76 -2.50 11.02
CA LYS A 230 11.84 -2.67 12.16
C LYS A 230 11.53 -1.31 12.76
N ILE A 231 10.25 -1.04 12.97
CA ILE A 231 9.78 0.11 13.75
C ILE A 231 9.54 -0.36 15.19
N LEU A 232 10.01 0.43 16.14
CA LEU A 232 9.78 0.23 17.56
C LEU A 232 9.15 1.50 18.15
N PHE A 233 7.89 1.40 18.53
CA PHE A 233 7.11 2.47 19.12
C PHE A 233 7.36 2.63 20.62
N PRO A 234 7.00 3.79 21.22
CA PRO A 234 7.11 4.05 22.65
C PRO A 234 6.68 2.92 23.60
N SER A 235 5.51 2.33 23.35
CA SER A 235 4.99 1.26 24.21
C SER A 235 5.82 -0.04 24.13
N GLU A 236 6.65 -0.19 23.11
CA GLU A 236 7.43 -1.41 22.86
C GLU A 236 8.85 -1.30 23.44
N HIS A 237 9.45 -0.10 23.46
CA HIS A 237 10.79 0.10 24.04
C HIS A 237 10.80 0.70 25.45
N GLY A 238 9.70 1.31 25.91
CA GLY A 238 9.57 1.82 27.29
C GLY A 238 10.55 2.95 27.67
N LYS A 239 11.04 3.72 26.68
CA LYS A 239 11.97 4.84 26.88
C LYS A 239 11.24 6.19 26.75
N ASN A 240 11.74 7.10 25.92
CA ASN A 240 11.08 8.38 25.63
C ASN A 240 9.79 8.14 24.84
N ASN A 241 8.66 8.64 25.36
CA ASN A 241 7.35 8.46 24.74
C ASN A 241 7.09 9.29 23.47
N GLN A 242 8.07 10.10 23.07
CA GLN A 242 8.05 10.89 21.84
C GLN A 242 9.00 10.35 20.79
N ILE A 243 9.79 9.30 21.05
CA ILE A 243 10.73 8.76 20.07
C ILE A 243 10.16 7.49 19.45
N ILE A 244 10.23 7.40 18.13
CA ILE A 244 10.03 6.17 17.38
C ILE A 244 11.39 5.75 16.83
N TYR A 245 11.79 4.51 17.08
CA TYR A 245 13.04 3.97 16.53
C TYR A 245 12.76 3.20 15.26
N LYS A 246 13.61 3.38 14.25
CA LYS A 246 13.75 2.45 13.13
C LYS A 246 15.10 1.76 13.23
N TYR A 247 15.08 0.43 13.32
CA TYR A 247 16.28 -0.39 13.23
C TYR A 247 16.39 -0.94 11.81
N ILE A 248 17.57 -0.83 11.23
CA ILE A 248 17.88 -1.26 9.87
C ILE A 248 18.97 -2.32 9.99
N GLU A 249 18.72 -3.49 9.42
CA GLU A 249 19.70 -4.57 9.29
C GLU A 249 19.84 -4.93 7.81
N GLU A 250 21.08 -4.98 7.35
CA GLU A 250 21.45 -5.29 5.99
C GLU A 250 22.50 -6.40 6.01
N GLY A 251 22.33 -7.42 5.18
CA GLY A 251 23.30 -8.50 5.03
C GLY A 251 23.61 -8.75 3.57
N GLU A 252 24.89 -8.78 3.24
CA GLU A 252 25.42 -9.19 1.93
C GLU A 252 26.21 -10.50 2.10
N ALA A 253 25.98 -11.47 1.21
CA ALA A 253 26.76 -12.69 1.18
C ALA A 253 28.25 -12.37 0.92
N ILE A 254 29.14 -12.99 1.70
CA ILE A 254 30.59 -12.87 1.51
C ILE A 254 31.04 -13.71 0.29
N ASP A 255 30.33 -14.80 0.04
CA ASP A 255 30.48 -15.73 -1.07
C ASP A 255 29.08 -16.21 -1.44
N ASP A 256 28.56 -15.76 -2.59
CA ASP A 256 27.22 -16.02 -3.10
C ASP A 256 27.08 -17.40 -3.77
N ASP A 257 28.20 -18.07 -4.05
CA ASP A 257 28.23 -19.44 -4.58
C ASP A 257 28.23 -20.52 -3.47
N ALA A 258 28.34 -20.11 -2.20
CA ALA A 258 28.39 -21.02 -1.07
C ALA A 258 27.01 -21.64 -0.76
N GLU A 259 26.97 -22.95 -0.51
CA GLU A 259 25.74 -23.68 -0.13
C GLU A 259 25.09 -23.15 1.17
N ASN A 260 25.90 -22.56 2.06
CA ASN A 260 25.46 -21.84 3.25
C ASN A 260 26.24 -20.51 3.33
N PRO A 261 25.74 -19.43 2.72
CA PRO A 261 26.48 -18.19 2.62
C PRO A 261 26.62 -17.52 3.99
N ASN A 262 27.85 -17.14 4.33
CA ASN A 262 28.10 -16.26 5.47
C ASN A 262 27.80 -14.82 5.04
N PHE A 263 27.13 -14.06 5.91
CA PHE A 263 26.75 -12.69 5.62
C PHE A 263 27.66 -11.69 6.35
N LYS A 264 28.06 -10.64 5.63
CA LYS A 264 28.56 -9.41 6.24
C LYS A 264 27.35 -8.56 6.65
N ILE A 265 27.17 -8.38 7.95
CA ILE A 265 25.99 -7.70 8.51
C ILE A 265 26.33 -6.26 8.88
N THR A 266 25.52 -5.31 8.40
CA THR A 266 25.54 -3.91 8.81
C THR A 266 24.25 -3.57 9.56
N LYS A 267 24.38 -2.81 10.66
CA LYS A 267 23.25 -2.35 11.48
C LYS A 267 23.27 -0.84 11.61
N LYS A 268 22.11 -0.22 11.44
CA LYS A 268 21.89 1.22 11.60
C LYS A 268 20.62 1.46 12.40
N SER A 269 20.52 2.63 13.02
CA SER A 269 19.30 3.07 13.68
C SER A 269 18.99 4.50 13.31
N GLU A 270 17.71 4.78 13.11
CA GLU A 270 17.18 6.12 12.93
C GLU A 270 16.20 6.43 14.05
N GLU A 271 16.20 7.68 14.49
CA GLU A 271 15.28 8.16 15.52
C GLU A 271 14.35 9.20 14.91
N PHE A 272 13.06 9.08 15.24
CA PHE A 272 12.04 10.01 14.80
C PHE A 272 11.36 10.62 16.02
N LEU A 273 11.42 11.95 16.13
CA LEU A 273 10.76 12.71 17.18
C LEU A 273 9.31 13.00 16.78
N TRP A 274 8.38 12.48 17.56
CA TRP A 274 6.95 12.73 17.49
C TRP A 274 6.56 13.93 18.36
N ASN A 275 5.96 14.95 17.75
CA ASN A 275 5.56 16.18 18.44
C ASN A 275 4.06 16.24 18.79
N GLY A 276 3.34 15.12 18.68
CA GLY A 276 1.88 15.06 18.86
C GLY A 276 1.07 15.29 17.58
N ASN A 277 1.73 15.66 16.49
CA ASN A 277 1.09 16.12 15.25
C ASN A 277 1.80 15.63 13.99
N SER A 278 3.12 15.48 14.02
CA SER A 278 3.96 14.95 12.97
C SER A 278 5.20 14.33 13.59
N PHE A 279 5.99 13.65 12.76
CA PHE A 279 7.33 13.22 13.15
C PHE A 279 8.39 14.01 12.39
N GLU A 280 9.57 14.10 12.98
CA GLU A 280 10.79 14.61 12.36
C GLU A 280 11.91 13.59 12.55
N LYS A 281 12.66 13.29 11.49
CA LYS A 281 13.85 12.44 11.59
C LYS A 281 14.95 13.24 12.29
N LEU A 282 15.42 12.74 13.43
CA LEU A 282 16.53 13.35 14.14
C LEU A 282 17.83 13.10 13.36
N SER A 283 18.60 14.16 13.13
CA SER A 283 19.94 14.01 12.58
C SER A 283 20.81 13.26 13.58
N THR A 284 21.44 12.17 13.16
CA THR A 284 22.48 11.53 13.97
C THR A 284 23.58 12.55 14.22
N ALA A 285 23.86 12.89 15.49
CA ALA A 285 25.03 13.68 15.81
C ALA A 285 26.26 12.95 15.25
N LYS A 286 27.08 13.65 14.45
CA LYS A 286 28.31 13.13 13.87
C LYS A 286 29.31 12.72 14.93
#